data_AF-A0A9P1C9Q8-F1
#
_entry.id   AF-A0A9P1C9Q8-F1
#
_cell.length_a   1.000
_cell.length_b   1.000
_cell.length_c   1.000
_cell.angle_alpha   90.00
_cell.angle_beta   90.00
_cell.angle_gamma   90.00
#
_symmetry.space_group_name_H-M   'P 1'
#
loop_
_entity.id
_entity.type
_entity.pdbx_description
1 polymer ?
#
loop_
_entity_poly.entity_id
_entity_poly.type
_entity_poly.pdbx_seq_one_letter_code
_entity_poly.pdbx_strand_id
1 'polypeptide(L)'
;MAAMEQRSGSPGSPERRLRPVRRKTREEVKRGLADPSWVHQEQEVVMADVEGEHAEAELVRGFFFGEGGLNSQQWGIVSIRRVQNQPLREAYCIEKQLMLRERGEDQVNEQLLLHGTRTFDPVAIIEDRDGFMVEKGSERAFYGQGCYFAELAQYSHLYSYASNGNHQLLLADVLCGSVYEMGDELDRAGVKCNRAWLRSNGYDSVAGGPHTPLQRGPGTNQSRLHVVYRANQTYPRFLVTYKSICPRALLSVRVPCRKKTNPKSAVTPRTTPRTPVQRFAPTDVKVSHHEQILAVTWVDDSLCLATASAVHLDCQGNAVRVDLPNPAQNAAWSAAGLLAVVQKNRRLLLVNDAKDMPKVSTEHPALIQSLCWCGEDQLATGSKDGKVRVFTVDGSFKDSQRSYAHSSPVLSMAWCQDVLAVGGSDGKLCLLSSSLTPERTLDFGNWLTSLAWSANGERLAAGCDDGKVHILRSGTEERAVVHEDRVCSLMFHPELGHIVASGAINGKIRIVNTMGGSAECIARGEEMVTSATWNTTGRNSRFGSECSQESLTMEKQCVAGQGQSEEAFTGASSVLLAVLNEMAKEMKERGLYRQTTV
;
A
#
# COMPACT_ATOMS: atom_id res chain seq x y z
N MET A 1 -72.17 -25.82 -52.62
CA MET A 1 -71.84 -24.39 -52.60
C MET A 1 -70.48 -24.22 -51.96
N ALA A 2 -69.62 -23.46 -52.65
CA ALA A 2 -68.26 -23.12 -52.27
C ALA A 2 -68.19 -22.42 -50.89
N ALA A 3 -67.08 -22.53 -50.15
CA ALA A 3 -65.93 -21.63 -50.30
C ALA A 3 -64.90 -21.83 -49.19
N MET A 4 -63.65 -21.49 -49.53
CA MET A 4 -62.42 -21.48 -48.75
C MET A 4 -62.52 -20.58 -47.51
N GLU A 5 -61.72 -20.88 -46.47
CA GLU A 5 -60.73 -19.92 -45.95
C GLU A 5 -59.71 -20.57 -44.99
N GLN A 6 -58.59 -19.87 -44.81
CA GLN A 6 -57.24 -20.38 -44.69
C GLN A 6 -56.74 -20.62 -43.26
N ARG A 7 -55.69 -21.46 -43.17
CA ARG A 7 -54.77 -21.62 -42.04
C ARG A 7 -53.87 -20.39 -41.86
N SER A 8 -53.68 -19.90 -40.63
CA SER A 8 -52.39 -19.42 -40.10
C SER A 8 -52.46 -19.21 -38.57
N GLY A 9 -51.40 -19.59 -37.84
CA GLY A 9 -51.27 -19.33 -36.39
C GLY A 9 -50.58 -20.46 -35.61
N SER A 10 -49.30 -20.26 -35.28
CA SER A 10 -48.32 -21.17 -34.69
C SER A 10 -48.65 -21.75 -33.31
N PRO A 11 -48.14 -22.95 -32.93
CA PRO A 11 -48.27 -23.46 -31.57
C PRO A 11 -47.25 -22.79 -30.62
N GLY A 12 -47.76 -22.19 -29.54
CA GLY A 12 -46.95 -21.60 -28.46
C GLY A 12 -46.08 -22.63 -27.74
N SER A 13 -44.86 -22.21 -27.40
CA SER A 13 -43.87 -22.95 -26.63
C SER A 13 -44.31 -23.13 -25.16
N PRO A 14 -43.97 -24.26 -24.49
CA PRO A 14 -44.37 -24.50 -23.12
C PRO A 14 -43.48 -23.70 -22.15
N GLU A 15 -44.09 -22.84 -21.32
CA GLU A 15 -43.41 -22.16 -20.22
C GLU A 15 -42.83 -23.18 -19.23
N ARG A 16 -41.49 -23.26 -19.16
CA ARG A 16 -40.77 -23.99 -18.11
C ARG A 16 -40.98 -23.28 -16.77
N ARG A 17 -41.84 -23.81 -15.89
CA ARG A 17 -41.82 -23.44 -14.47
C ARG A 17 -40.47 -23.81 -13.87
N LEU A 18 -39.67 -22.79 -13.54
CA LEU A 18 -38.43 -22.94 -12.79
C LEU A 18 -38.74 -23.59 -11.43
N ARG A 19 -38.05 -24.70 -11.12
CA ARG A 19 -38.14 -25.32 -9.79
C ARG A 19 -37.58 -24.34 -8.75
N PRO A 20 -38.20 -24.22 -7.57
CA PRO A 20 -37.67 -23.37 -6.52
C PRO A 20 -36.26 -23.84 -6.12
N VAL A 21 -35.28 -22.94 -6.23
CA VAL A 21 -33.88 -23.21 -5.88
C VAL A 21 -33.79 -23.34 -4.37
N ARG A 22 -33.53 -24.57 -3.88
CA ARG A 22 -33.25 -24.82 -2.46
C ARG A 22 -31.93 -24.12 -2.10
N ARG A 23 -31.97 -23.21 -1.14
CA ARG A 23 -30.75 -22.63 -0.54
C ARG A 23 -30.03 -23.72 0.26
N LYS A 24 -28.73 -23.92 -0.01
CA LYS A 24 -27.87 -24.80 0.79
C LYS A 24 -27.73 -24.24 2.21
N THR A 25 -27.67 -25.12 3.20
CA THR A 25 -27.36 -24.74 4.58
C THR A 25 -25.88 -24.35 4.71
N ARG A 26 -25.52 -23.56 5.74
CA ARG A 26 -24.13 -23.15 6.01
C ARG A 26 -23.17 -24.34 6.13
N GLU A 27 -23.65 -25.46 6.67
CA GLU A 27 -22.87 -26.69 6.84
C GLU A 27 -22.68 -27.45 5.52
N GLU A 28 -23.69 -27.48 4.64
CA GLU A 28 -23.59 -28.08 3.31
C GLU A 28 -22.65 -27.27 2.40
N VAL A 29 -22.60 -25.95 2.57
CA VAL A 29 -21.63 -25.08 1.90
C VAL A 29 -20.21 -25.37 2.41
N LYS A 30 -20.01 -25.41 3.74
CA LYS A 30 -18.71 -25.75 4.36
C LYS A 30 -18.19 -27.13 3.95
N ARG A 31 -19.04 -28.17 3.91
CA ARG A 31 -18.64 -29.52 3.50
C ARG A 31 -18.31 -29.64 2.00
N GLY A 32 -18.93 -28.83 1.15
CA GLY A 32 -18.65 -28.83 -0.29
C GLY A 32 -17.37 -28.09 -0.69
N LEU A 33 -16.77 -27.31 0.23
CA LEU A 33 -15.58 -26.49 0.01
C LEU A 33 -14.36 -27.01 0.78
N ALA A 34 -14.53 -28.03 1.62
CA ALA A 34 -13.45 -28.63 2.39
C ALA A 34 -12.55 -29.49 1.50
N ASP A 35 -11.29 -29.10 1.37
CA ASP A 35 -10.24 -29.94 0.79
C ASP A 35 -9.92 -31.08 1.78
N PRO A 36 -10.07 -32.36 1.39
CA PRO A 36 -9.86 -33.48 2.29
C PRO A 36 -8.42 -33.60 2.81
N SER A 37 -7.46 -32.90 2.19
CA SER A 37 -6.09 -32.82 2.67
C SER A 37 -5.91 -31.88 3.86
N TRP A 38 -6.88 -30.99 4.15
CA TRP A 38 -6.74 -29.97 5.18
C TRP A 38 -6.77 -30.55 6.58
N VAL A 39 -5.84 -30.09 7.41
CA VAL A 39 -5.88 -30.38 8.85
C VAL A 39 -7.05 -29.64 9.49
N HIS A 40 -7.58 -30.20 10.58
CA HIS A 40 -8.63 -29.54 11.35
C HIS A 40 -8.16 -28.16 11.82
N GLN A 41 -8.98 -27.14 11.62
CA GLN A 41 -8.68 -25.76 11.99
C GLN A 41 -9.90 -25.06 12.61
N GLU A 42 -9.66 -24.30 13.68
CA GLU A 42 -10.66 -23.41 14.29
C GLU A 42 -10.61 -21.99 13.68
N GLN A 43 -9.44 -21.59 13.18
CA GLN A 43 -9.18 -20.28 12.58
C GLN A 43 -9.46 -20.30 11.06
N GLU A 44 -9.78 -19.14 10.49
CA GLU A 44 -10.06 -19.03 9.03
C GLU A 44 -8.81 -19.28 8.18
N VAL A 45 -7.61 -19.02 8.72
CA VAL A 45 -6.33 -19.19 8.03
C VAL A 45 -5.38 -20.02 8.90
N VAL A 46 -4.82 -21.09 8.35
CA VAL A 46 -3.77 -21.89 8.98
C VAL A 46 -2.66 -22.19 7.99
N MET A 47 -1.40 -22.11 8.44
CA MET A 47 -0.22 -22.58 7.71
C MET A 47 0.28 -23.87 8.35
N ALA A 48 -0.06 -25.01 7.76
CA ALA A 48 0.32 -26.33 8.27
C ALA A 48 1.69 -26.76 7.73
N ASP A 49 2.60 -27.18 8.60
CA ASP A 49 3.90 -27.72 8.16
C ASP A 49 3.71 -29.01 7.37
N VAL A 50 4.40 -29.13 6.24
CA VAL A 50 4.41 -30.33 5.39
C VAL A 50 5.65 -31.15 5.72
N GLU A 51 5.44 -32.39 6.17
CA GLU A 51 6.52 -33.30 6.50
C GLU A 51 7.36 -33.70 5.27
N GLY A 52 8.64 -33.96 5.50
CA GLY A 52 9.61 -34.15 4.43
C GLY A 52 9.37 -35.37 3.52
N GLU A 53 8.69 -36.41 3.99
CA GLU A 53 8.38 -37.64 3.23
C GLU A 53 6.99 -37.58 2.56
N HIS A 54 6.25 -36.48 2.74
CA HIS A 54 4.92 -36.33 2.16
C HIS A 54 5.00 -36.04 0.65
N ALA A 55 4.04 -36.54 -0.13
CA ALA A 55 3.99 -36.34 -1.59
C ALA A 55 3.98 -34.85 -2.00
N GLU A 56 3.38 -33.98 -1.17
CA GLU A 56 3.42 -32.52 -1.38
C GLU A 56 4.84 -31.95 -1.24
N ALA A 57 5.67 -32.49 -0.34
CA ALA A 57 7.05 -32.06 -0.19
C ALA A 57 7.91 -32.50 -1.39
N GLU A 58 7.66 -33.69 -1.95
CA GLU A 58 8.31 -34.14 -3.18
C GLU A 58 7.93 -33.28 -4.39
N LEU A 59 6.65 -32.94 -4.53
CA LEU A 59 6.15 -32.02 -5.55
C LEU A 59 6.86 -30.67 -5.49
N VAL A 60 6.89 -30.05 -4.31
CA VAL A 60 7.57 -28.75 -4.10
C VAL A 60 9.06 -28.85 -4.39
N ARG A 61 9.74 -29.93 -3.98
CA ARG A 61 11.17 -30.14 -4.31
C ARG A 61 11.39 -30.25 -5.82
N GLY A 62 10.48 -30.88 -6.55
CA GLY A 62 10.51 -30.94 -8.01
C GLY A 62 10.51 -29.54 -8.65
N PHE A 63 9.63 -28.65 -8.19
CA PHE A 63 9.60 -27.26 -8.67
C PHE A 63 10.86 -26.46 -8.32
N PHE A 64 11.45 -26.70 -7.14
CA PHE A 64 12.59 -25.92 -6.66
C PHE A 64 13.94 -26.42 -7.14
N PHE A 65 14.09 -27.72 -7.42
CA PHE A 65 15.39 -28.34 -7.71
C PHE A 65 15.38 -29.24 -8.97
N GLY A 66 14.25 -29.32 -9.67
CA GLY A 66 14.13 -30.01 -10.95
C GLY A 66 14.70 -29.19 -12.11
N GLU A 67 14.22 -29.48 -13.32
CA GLU A 67 14.63 -28.77 -14.53
C GLU A 67 14.29 -27.27 -14.45
N GLY A 68 15.27 -26.41 -14.68
CA GLY A 68 15.11 -24.95 -14.51
C GLY A 68 14.99 -24.48 -13.04
N GLY A 69 15.21 -25.37 -12.08
CA GLY A 69 15.25 -25.09 -10.65
C GLY A 69 16.59 -24.53 -10.15
N LEU A 70 16.65 -24.29 -8.84
CA LEU A 70 17.87 -23.92 -8.13
C LEU A 70 18.82 -25.12 -8.00
N ASN A 71 20.12 -24.85 -7.86
CA ASN A 71 21.09 -25.90 -7.62
C ASN A 71 20.97 -26.44 -6.18
N SER A 72 20.56 -27.70 -6.03
CA SER A 72 20.37 -28.37 -4.73
C SER A 72 21.64 -28.54 -3.89
N GLN A 73 22.84 -28.39 -4.48
CA GLN A 73 24.10 -28.34 -3.73
C GLN A 73 24.39 -26.96 -3.12
N GLN A 74 23.76 -25.91 -3.66
CA GLN A 74 23.94 -24.53 -3.23
C GLN A 74 22.77 -24.00 -2.40
N TRP A 75 21.60 -24.63 -2.53
CA TRP A 75 20.34 -24.19 -1.93
C TRP A 75 19.60 -25.37 -1.31
N GLY A 76 19.01 -25.16 -0.13
CA GLY A 76 18.23 -26.17 0.57
C GLY A 76 16.93 -25.59 1.10
N ILE A 77 15.85 -26.36 1.00
CA ILE A 77 14.56 -26.02 1.61
C ILE A 77 14.67 -26.16 3.12
N VAL A 78 14.24 -25.11 3.83
CA VAL A 78 14.17 -25.03 5.29
C VAL A 78 12.80 -25.49 5.79
N SER A 79 11.72 -25.03 5.15
CA SER A 79 10.37 -25.45 5.48
C SER A 79 9.42 -25.31 4.30
N ILE A 80 8.38 -26.14 4.30
CA ILE A 80 7.26 -26.10 3.37
C ILE A 80 6.01 -26.00 4.23
N ARG A 81 5.27 -24.90 4.10
CA ARG A 81 4.01 -24.70 4.83
C ARG A 81 2.86 -24.68 3.85
N ARG A 82 1.92 -25.61 4.01
CA ARG A 82 0.66 -25.66 3.25
C ARG A 82 -0.29 -24.62 3.79
N VAL A 83 -0.84 -23.82 2.88
CA VAL A 83 -1.77 -22.75 3.20
C VAL A 83 -3.20 -23.31 3.22
N GLN A 84 -3.93 -22.99 4.28
CA GLN A 84 -5.33 -23.35 4.47
C GLN A 84 -6.13 -22.08 4.82
N ASN A 85 -6.28 -21.19 3.83
CA ASN A 85 -7.11 -19.99 3.95
C ASN A 85 -8.51 -20.31 3.42
N GLN A 86 -9.47 -20.47 4.33
CA GLN A 86 -10.83 -20.90 3.98
C GLN A 86 -11.52 -19.89 3.04
N PRO A 87 -11.69 -18.59 3.39
CA PRO A 87 -12.34 -17.62 2.49
C PRO A 87 -11.74 -17.59 1.07
N LEU A 88 -10.41 -17.58 0.97
CA LEU A 88 -9.72 -17.51 -0.31
C LEU A 88 -9.91 -18.79 -1.13
N ARG A 89 -9.87 -19.96 -0.47
CA ARG A 89 -10.16 -21.24 -1.13
C ARG A 89 -11.59 -21.31 -1.63
N GLU A 90 -12.55 -20.76 -0.88
CA GLU A 90 -13.95 -20.69 -1.30
C GLU A 90 -14.11 -19.83 -2.55
N ALA A 91 -13.50 -18.64 -2.59
CA ALA A 91 -13.51 -17.75 -3.74
C ALA A 91 -12.87 -18.42 -4.98
N TYR A 92 -11.72 -19.07 -4.80
CA TYR A 92 -11.02 -19.82 -5.84
C TYR A 92 -11.87 -20.97 -6.41
N CYS A 93 -12.47 -21.78 -5.54
CA CYS A 93 -13.31 -22.89 -5.96
C CYS A 93 -14.58 -22.42 -6.69
N ILE A 94 -15.14 -21.27 -6.31
CA ILE A 94 -16.27 -20.67 -7.04
C ILE A 94 -15.84 -20.27 -8.46
N GLU A 95 -14.72 -19.56 -8.62
CA GLU A 95 -14.22 -19.15 -9.95
C GLU A 95 -13.93 -20.39 -10.83
N LYS A 96 -13.29 -21.43 -10.26
CA LYS A 96 -13.04 -22.70 -10.95
C LYS A 96 -14.34 -23.34 -11.45
N GLN A 97 -15.38 -23.38 -10.61
CA GLN A 97 -16.69 -23.92 -11.01
C GLN A 97 -17.38 -23.09 -12.08
N LEU A 98 -17.21 -21.76 -12.08
CA LEU A 98 -17.73 -20.90 -13.13
C LEU A 98 -17.02 -21.18 -14.46
N MET A 99 -15.69 -21.25 -14.47
CA MET A 99 -14.91 -21.60 -15.67
C MET A 99 -15.30 -22.98 -16.22
N LEU A 100 -15.45 -23.98 -15.34
CA LEU A 100 -15.91 -25.32 -15.72
C LEU A 100 -17.26 -25.31 -16.43
N ARG A 101 -18.21 -24.51 -15.95
CA ARG A 101 -19.56 -24.41 -16.54
C ARG A 101 -19.54 -23.67 -17.88
N GLU A 102 -18.71 -22.64 -18.00
CA GLU A 102 -18.67 -21.78 -19.18
C GLU A 102 -17.87 -22.40 -20.32
N ARG A 103 -16.79 -23.14 -20.01
CA ARG A 103 -15.80 -23.57 -21.01
C ARG A 103 -15.52 -25.08 -21.04
N GLY A 104 -15.96 -25.83 -20.03
CA GLY A 104 -15.68 -27.27 -19.90
C GLY A 104 -14.34 -27.57 -19.20
N GLU A 105 -14.11 -28.84 -18.84
CA GLU A 105 -12.93 -29.29 -18.07
C GLU A 105 -11.60 -28.99 -18.76
N ASP A 106 -11.51 -29.24 -20.07
CA ASP A 106 -10.27 -29.10 -20.85
C ASP A 106 -9.75 -27.64 -20.91
N GLN A 107 -10.61 -26.65 -20.65
CA GLN A 107 -10.29 -25.23 -20.76
C GLN A 107 -10.09 -24.51 -19.42
N VAL A 108 -10.14 -25.21 -18.29
CA VAL A 108 -9.85 -24.58 -16.98
C VAL A 108 -8.37 -24.22 -16.86
N ASN A 109 -7.49 -25.05 -17.45
CA ASN A 109 -6.04 -24.86 -17.46
C ASN A 109 -5.50 -24.42 -16.08
N GLU A 110 -5.74 -25.26 -15.07
CA GLU A 110 -5.24 -25.05 -13.72
C GLU A 110 -3.77 -25.43 -13.66
N GLN A 111 -2.91 -24.46 -13.33
CA GLN A 111 -1.47 -24.63 -13.27
C GLN A 111 -0.94 -24.36 -11.87
N LEU A 112 0.13 -25.06 -11.50
CA LEU A 112 0.88 -24.79 -10.28
C LEU A 112 2.12 -23.97 -10.65
N LEU A 113 2.20 -22.73 -10.18
CA LEU A 113 3.21 -21.76 -10.62
C LEU A 113 3.82 -20.98 -9.46
N LEU A 114 5.00 -20.41 -9.68
CA LEU A 114 5.77 -19.71 -8.65
C LEU A 114 5.50 -18.21 -8.66
N HIS A 115 5.42 -17.62 -7.48
CA HIS A 115 5.29 -16.19 -7.27
C HIS A 115 6.29 -15.69 -6.23
N GLY A 116 6.92 -14.56 -6.54
CA GLY A 116 7.86 -13.87 -5.66
C GLY A 116 7.39 -12.46 -5.34
N THR A 117 7.45 -12.08 -4.07
CA THR A 117 6.98 -10.79 -3.55
C THR A 117 8.10 -9.76 -3.36
N ARG A 118 9.36 -10.19 -3.46
CA ARG A 118 10.61 -9.40 -3.38
C ARG A 118 10.76 -8.57 -2.10
N THR A 119 10.02 -7.48 -1.98
CA THR A 119 10.11 -6.51 -0.89
C THR A 119 9.06 -6.74 0.20
N PHE A 120 8.05 -7.58 -0.06
CA PHE A 120 6.93 -7.79 0.86
C PHE A 120 6.87 -9.22 1.41
N ASP A 121 6.44 -9.40 2.66
CA ASP A 121 6.32 -10.72 3.28
C ASP A 121 5.18 -11.52 2.61
N PRO A 122 5.45 -12.72 2.04
CA PRO A 122 4.43 -13.54 1.39
C PRO A 122 3.32 -14.02 2.35
N VAL A 123 3.54 -14.02 3.67
CA VAL A 123 2.49 -14.33 4.66
C VAL A 123 1.32 -13.36 4.56
N ALA A 124 1.57 -12.09 4.22
CA ALA A 124 0.49 -11.13 4.08
C ALA A 124 -0.36 -11.35 2.81
N ILE A 125 0.11 -12.10 1.79
CA ILE A 125 -0.79 -12.61 0.73
C ILE A 125 -1.62 -13.79 1.24
N ILE A 126 -1.03 -14.62 2.10
CA ILE A 126 -1.67 -15.82 2.64
C ILE A 126 -2.80 -15.49 3.60
N GLU A 127 -2.62 -14.47 4.44
CA GLU A 127 -3.58 -14.08 5.49
C GLU A 127 -4.64 -13.08 4.99
N ASP A 128 -4.40 -12.43 3.86
CA ASP A 128 -5.36 -11.50 3.25
C ASP A 128 -6.61 -12.24 2.74
N ARG A 129 -7.77 -11.58 2.83
CA ARG A 129 -9.04 -12.13 2.33
C ARG A 129 -9.12 -12.17 0.81
N ASP A 130 -8.46 -11.24 0.14
CA ASP A 130 -8.43 -11.09 -1.31
C ASP A 130 -7.19 -11.75 -1.93
N GLY A 131 -6.20 -12.13 -1.11
CA GLY A 131 -5.03 -12.90 -1.56
C GLY A 131 -4.12 -12.13 -2.52
N PHE A 132 -3.94 -12.63 -3.75
CA PHE A 132 -3.11 -11.97 -4.75
C PHE A 132 -3.83 -10.77 -5.37
N MET A 133 -3.52 -9.58 -4.87
CA MET A 133 -4.12 -8.34 -5.37
C MET A 133 -3.51 -7.89 -6.70
N VAL A 134 -4.32 -7.95 -7.76
CA VAL A 134 -3.96 -7.52 -9.12
C VAL A 134 -3.52 -6.06 -9.17
N GLU A 135 -4.16 -5.20 -8.37
CA GLU A 135 -3.88 -3.76 -8.30
C GLU A 135 -2.49 -3.45 -7.74
N LYS A 136 -1.91 -4.36 -6.95
CA LYS A 136 -0.52 -4.22 -6.46
C LYS A 136 0.51 -4.59 -7.53
N GLY A 137 0.08 -5.14 -8.67
CA GLY A 137 0.94 -5.43 -9.81
C GLY A 137 1.49 -4.16 -10.46
N SER A 138 2.68 -4.24 -11.04
CA SER A 138 3.31 -3.10 -11.71
C SER A 138 2.72 -2.88 -13.11
N GLU A 139 2.30 -1.67 -13.44
CA GLU A 139 1.89 -1.30 -14.81
C GLU A 139 3.02 -1.33 -15.85
N ARG A 140 4.27 -1.41 -15.38
CA ARG A 140 5.50 -1.55 -16.18
C ARG A 140 5.90 -3.01 -16.39
N ALA A 141 5.15 -3.96 -15.81
CA ALA A 141 5.38 -5.37 -16.05
C ALA A 141 5.03 -5.73 -17.51
N PHE A 142 5.63 -6.82 -18.01
CA PHE A 142 5.70 -7.15 -19.44
C PHE A 142 4.35 -7.15 -20.18
N TYR A 143 3.26 -7.44 -19.47
CA TYR A 143 1.92 -7.67 -20.02
C TYR A 143 0.86 -6.77 -19.39
N GLY A 144 1.26 -5.72 -18.66
CA GLY A 144 0.34 -4.82 -17.95
C GLY A 144 0.17 -5.17 -16.47
N GLN A 145 -0.75 -4.47 -15.80
CA GLN A 145 -1.00 -4.66 -14.37
C GLN A 145 -1.79 -5.96 -14.13
N GLY A 146 -1.11 -6.95 -13.55
CA GLY A 146 -1.60 -8.32 -13.36
C GLY A 146 -0.85 -9.03 -12.23
N CYS A 147 -1.34 -10.20 -11.82
CA CYS A 147 -0.62 -11.10 -10.94
C CYS A 147 0.28 -12.02 -11.78
N TYR A 148 1.60 -11.88 -11.62
CA TYR A 148 2.61 -12.59 -12.39
C TYR A 148 3.04 -13.89 -11.70
N PHE A 149 3.10 -14.95 -12.48
CA PHE A 149 3.59 -16.25 -12.05
C PHE A 149 4.62 -16.78 -13.06
N ALA A 150 5.66 -17.43 -12.56
CA ALA A 150 6.73 -18.00 -13.37
C ALA A 150 6.73 -19.52 -13.24
N GLU A 151 7.14 -20.20 -14.31
CA GLU A 151 7.30 -21.66 -14.30
C GLU A 151 8.54 -22.10 -13.51
N LEU A 152 9.61 -21.29 -13.51
CA LEU A 152 10.92 -21.70 -13.01
C LEU A 152 11.33 -21.01 -11.69
N ALA A 153 11.85 -21.80 -10.75
CA ALA A 153 12.34 -21.32 -9.46
C ALA A 153 13.59 -20.47 -9.57
N GLN A 154 14.44 -20.72 -10.57
CA GLN A 154 15.63 -19.92 -10.84
C GLN A 154 15.27 -18.46 -11.20
N TYR A 155 14.24 -18.26 -12.03
CA TYR A 155 13.70 -16.94 -12.33
C TYR A 155 13.07 -16.32 -11.07
N SER A 156 12.19 -17.08 -10.41
CA SER A 156 11.43 -16.60 -9.25
C SER A 156 12.33 -16.20 -8.08
N HIS A 157 13.50 -16.83 -7.92
CA HIS A 157 14.46 -16.51 -6.87
C HIS A 157 14.89 -15.04 -6.83
N LEU A 158 15.00 -14.38 -7.99
CA LEU A 158 15.32 -12.95 -8.08
C LEU A 158 14.22 -12.04 -7.52
N TYR A 159 13.03 -12.59 -7.36
CA TYR A 159 11.86 -11.95 -6.77
C TYR A 159 11.48 -12.59 -5.43
N SER A 160 12.33 -13.45 -4.85
CA SER A 160 12.06 -14.04 -3.54
C SER A 160 12.12 -12.99 -2.44
N TYR A 161 11.27 -13.15 -1.43
CA TYR A 161 11.36 -12.35 -0.21
C TYR A 161 12.51 -12.86 0.65
N ALA A 162 13.48 -12.00 0.93
CA ALA A 162 14.68 -12.37 1.70
C ALA A 162 14.60 -11.82 3.12
N SER A 163 14.70 -12.69 4.12
CA SER A 163 14.69 -12.33 5.54
C SER A 163 15.58 -13.28 6.34
N ASN A 164 16.47 -12.72 7.18
CA ASN A 164 17.38 -13.48 8.06
C ASN A 164 18.20 -14.57 7.35
N GLY A 165 18.62 -14.32 6.10
CA GLY A 165 19.38 -15.27 5.28
C GLY A 165 18.55 -16.42 4.67
N ASN A 166 17.24 -16.41 4.91
CA ASN A 166 16.27 -17.25 4.21
C ASN A 166 15.64 -16.49 3.05
N HIS A 167 15.19 -17.24 2.06
CA HIS A 167 14.40 -16.79 0.93
C HIS A 167 13.05 -17.48 0.96
N GLN A 168 12.01 -16.76 0.56
CA GLN A 168 10.65 -17.25 0.52
C GLN A 168 10.01 -17.01 -0.84
N LEU A 169 9.28 -18.02 -1.31
CA LEU A 169 8.47 -18.00 -2.53
C LEU A 169 7.13 -18.68 -2.27
N LEU A 170 6.11 -18.23 -3.00
CA LEU A 170 4.80 -18.86 -3.02
C LEU A 170 4.72 -19.82 -4.22
N LEU A 171 4.23 -21.02 -3.98
CA LEU A 171 3.75 -21.91 -5.03
C LEU A 171 2.23 -21.87 -5.01
N ALA A 172 1.61 -21.46 -6.12
CA ALA A 172 0.20 -21.10 -6.19
C ALA A 172 -0.53 -21.90 -7.25
N ASP A 173 -1.77 -22.32 -6.95
CA ASP A 173 -2.69 -22.83 -7.96
C ASP A 173 -3.27 -21.62 -8.73
N VAL A 174 -3.19 -21.65 -10.06
CA VAL A 174 -3.55 -20.54 -10.95
C VAL A 174 -4.48 -21.06 -12.05
N LEU A 175 -5.68 -20.47 -12.13
CA LEU A 175 -6.67 -20.76 -13.17
C LEU A 175 -6.38 -19.91 -14.40
N CYS A 176 -5.55 -20.43 -15.31
CA CYS A 176 -5.17 -19.72 -16.52
C CYS A 176 -6.31 -19.66 -17.55
N GLY A 177 -7.24 -20.62 -17.53
CA GLY A 177 -8.37 -20.64 -18.45
C GLY A 177 -7.93 -20.62 -19.93
N SER A 178 -8.68 -19.87 -20.74
CA SER A 178 -8.29 -19.52 -22.11
C SER A 178 -7.15 -18.49 -22.10
N VAL A 179 -5.98 -18.88 -22.60
CA VAL A 179 -4.75 -18.08 -22.54
C VAL A 179 -4.53 -17.32 -23.85
N TYR A 180 -4.23 -16.03 -23.75
CA TYR A 180 -3.68 -15.27 -24.88
C TYR A 180 -2.15 -15.37 -24.89
N GLU A 181 -1.58 -15.89 -25.98
CA GLU A 181 -0.14 -16.07 -26.13
C GLU A 181 0.53 -14.81 -26.71
N MET A 182 1.48 -14.24 -25.96
CA MET A 182 2.23 -13.05 -26.35
C MET A 182 3.52 -13.37 -27.12
N GLY A 183 3.93 -14.64 -27.18
CA GLY A 183 5.19 -15.07 -27.78
C GLY A 183 6.45 -14.62 -27.02
N ASP A 184 7.59 -14.64 -27.73
CA ASP A 184 8.93 -14.46 -27.14
C ASP A 184 9.48 -13.04 -27.31
N GLU A 185 8.93 -12.26 -28.26
CA GLU A 185 9.35 -10.89 -28.54
C GLU A 185 8.57 -9.87 -27.69
N LEU A 186 9.31 -9.07 -26.92
CA LEU A 186 8.75 -7.97 -26.14
C LEU A 186 8.54 -6.74 -27.04
N ASP A 187 7.38 -6.63 -27.69
CA ASP A 187 6.94 -5.33 -28.19
C ASP A 187 6.57 -4.44 -27.01
N ARG A 188 7.55 -3.69 -26.48
CA ARG A 188 7.35 -2.76 -25.34
C ARG A 188 6.43 -1.58 -25.70
N ALA A 189 6.11 -1.39 -26.97
CA ALA A 189 5.08 -0.44 -27.44
C ALA A 189 3.71 -1.12 -27.66
N GLY A 190 3.64 -2.45 -27.48
CA GLY A 190 2.48 -3.31 -27.74
C GLY A 190 1.44 -3.34 -26.62
N VAL A 191 0.34 -4.05 -26.93
CA VAL A 191 -0.92 -4.09 -26.17
C VAL A 191 -0.69 -4.38 -24.68
N LYS A 192 -0.96 -3.41 -23.82
CA LYS A 192 -1.09 -3.64 -22.38
C LYS A 192 -2.39 -4.41 -22.13
N CYS A 193 -2.27 -5.66 -21.70
CA CYS A 193 -3.43 -6.47 -21.35
C CYS A 193 -4.01 -6.02 -20.01
N ASN A 194 -5.32 -6.07 -19.91
CA ASN A 194 -6.06 -5.86 -18.67
C ASN A 194 -7.34 -6.71 -18.70
N ARG A 195 -8.06 -6.73 -17.57
CA ARG A 195 -9.30 -7.51 -17.42
C ARG A 195 -10.35 -7.19 -18.49
N ALA A 196 -10.52 -5.92 -18.86
CA ALA A 196 -11.53 -5.50 -19.83
C ALA A 196 -11.17 -5.96 -21.26
N TRP A 197 -9.89 -5.88 -21.61
CA TRP A 197 -9.37 -6.33 -22.89
C TRP A 197 -9.52 -7.86 -23.05
N LEU A 198 -9.13 -8.63 -22.03
CA LEU A 198 -9.25 -10.09 -22.06
C LEU A 198 -10.70 -10.54 -22.22
N ARG A 199 -11.62 -9.93 -21.46
CA ARG A 199 -13.06 -10.21 -21.55
C ARG A 199 -13.61 -9.96 -22.95
N SER A 200 -13.23 -8.85 -23.58
CA SER A 200 -13.68 -8.50 -24.93
C SER A 200 -13.15 -9.46 -25.99
N ASN A 201 -12.01 -10.11 -25.74
CA ASN A 201 -11.36 -11.03 -26.67
C ASN A 201 -11.56 -12.52 -26.29
N GLY A 202 -12.34 -12.82 -25.24
CA GLY A 202 -12.67 -14.20 -24.85
C GLY A 202 -11.57 -14.96 -24.10
N TYR A 203 -10.57 -14.25 -23.58
CA TYR A 203 -9.45 -14.82 -22.81
C TYR A 203 -9.62 -14.59 -21.30
N ASP A 204 -8.94 -15.42 -20.50
CA ASP A 204 -8.95 -15.38 -19.03
C ASP A 204 -7.58 -15.02 -18.45
N SER A 205 -6.50 -15.26 -19.20
CA SER A 205 -5.13 -14.94 -18.79
C SER A 205 -4.22 -14.68 -20.00
N VAL A 206 -2.97 -14.30 -19.71
CA VAL A 206 -1.91 -14.07 -20.70
C VAL A 206 -0.71 -14.95 -20.36
N ALA A 207 -0.06 -15.52 -21.38
CA ALA A 207 1.24 -16.19 -21.22
C ALA A 207 2.24 -15.73 -22.27
N GLY A 208 3.53 -15.89 -21.98
CA GLY A 208 4.60 -15.73 -22.97
C GLY A 208 5.99 -15.66 -22.35
N GLY A 209 6.98 -15.35 -23.19
CA GLY A 209 8.40 -15.55 -22.89
C GLY A 209 8.91 -16.88 -23.44
N PRO A 210 10.20 -17.19 -23.24
CA PRO A 210 10.90 -16.93 -21.97
C PRO A 210 11.45 -15.51 -21.82
N HIS A 211 11.17 -14.89 -20.68
CA HIS A 211 11.68 -13.56 -20.34
C HIS A 211 12.91 -13.61 -19.47
N THR A 212 13.83 -12.69 -19.70
CA THR A 212 15.00 -12.48 -18.83
C THR A 212 14.71 -11.33 -17.85
N PRO A 213 14.94 -11.49 -16.54
CA PRO A 213 14.76 -10.45 -15.55
C PRO A 213 15.81 -9.34 -15.74
N LEU A 214 15.45 -8.13 -15.32
CA LEU A 214 16.32 -6.95 -15.46
C LEU A 214 17.60 -7.03 -14.59
N GLN A 215 17.63 -7.92 -13.61
CA GLN A 215 18.76 -8.15 -12.70
C GLN A 215 19.36 -9.54 -12.93
N ARG A 216 20.69 -9.67 -12.79
CA ARG A 216 21.39 -10.96 -12.92
C ARG A 216 21.19 -11.79 -11.66
N GLY A 217 20.75 -13.03 -11.83
CA GLY A 217 20.62 -14.06 -10.78
C GLY A 217 21.44 -15.31 -11.07
N PRO A 218 21.26 -16.39 -10.30
CA PRO A 218 21.99 -17.63 -10.52
C PRO A 218 21.56 -18.27 -11.85
N GLY A 219 22.45 -18.36 -12.86
CA GLY A 219 22.19 -19.05 -14.14
C GLY A 219 21.62 -18.18 -15.28
N THR A 220 20.88 -18.79 -16.21
CA THR A 220 20.29 -18.09 -17.39
C THR A 220 19.10 -17.19 -16.99
N ASN A 221 18.43 -17.50 -15.87
CA ASN A 221 17.29 -16.77 -15.30
C ASN A 221 16.15 -16.50 -16.30
N GLN A 222 15.91 -17.37 -17.26
CA GLN A 222 14.82 -17.20 -18.23
C GLN A 222 13.63 -18.05 -17.83
N SER A 223 12.40 -17.50 -17.88
CA SER A 223 11.18 -18.28 -17.60
C SER A 223 10.03 -17.78 -18.45
N ARG A 224 9.15 -18.71 -18.83
CA ARG A 224 7.82 -18.34 -19.29
C ARG A 224 7.02 -17.78 -18.11
N LEU A 225 6.21 -16.76 -18.40
CA LEU A 225 5.39 -16.06 -17.42
C LEU A 225 3.92 -16.23 -17.76
N HIS A 226 3.10 -16.42 -16.73
CA HIS A 226 1.65 -16.47 -16.79
C HIS A 226 1.07 -15.34 -15.94
N VAL A 227 0.05 -14.66 -16.46
CA VAL A 227 -0.52 -13.46 -15.83
C VAL A 227 -2.02 -13.54 -15.81
N VAL A 228 -2.59 -13.40 -14.62
CA VAL A 228 -4.04 -13.34 -14.38
C VAL A 228 -4.44 -11.96 -13.86
N TYR A 229 -5.68 -11.58 -14.13
CA TYR A 229 -6.19 -10.21 -13.89
C TYR A 229 -7.40 -10.19 -12.96
N ARG A 230 -7.61 -11.28 -12.22
CA ARG A 230 -8.56 -11.37 -11.11
C ARG A 230 -7.93 -12.16 -9.97
N ALA A 231 -8.06 -11.66 -8.75
CA ALA A 231 -7.48 -12.30 -7.57
C ALA A 231 -8.04 -13.72 -7.33
N ASN A 232 -9.35 -13.91 -7.59
CA ASN A 232 -10.03 -15.19 -7.41
C ASN A 232 -9.60 -16.29 -8.40
N GLN A 233 -8.76 -16.00 -9.41
CA GLN A 233 -8.14 -17.01 -10.26
C GLN A 233 -6.94 -17.71 -9.58
N THR A 234 -6.57 -17.30 -8.36
CA THR A 234 -5.34 -17.74 -7.71
C THR A 234 -5.57 -18.19 -6.28
N TYR A 235 -4.79 -19.17 -5.85
CA TYR A 235 -4.74 -19.62 -4.47
C TYR A 235 -3.30 -19.93 -4.06
N PRO A 236 -2.75 -19.28 -3.02
CA PRO A 236 -1.42 -19.60 -2.53
C PRO A 236 -1.49 -20.99 -1.88
N ARG A 237 -0.81 -21.98 -2.46
CA ARG A 237 -0.89 -23.38 -2.02
C ARG A 237 0.16 -23.70 -0.98
N PHE A 238 1.39 -23.26 -1.23
CA PHE A 238 2.52 -23.46 -0.32
C PHE A 238 3.34 -22.19 -0.16
N LEU A 239 3.78 -21.94 1.07
CA LEU A 239 4.89 -21.06 1.38
C LEU A 239 6.16 -21.88 1.55
N VAL A 240 7.13 -21.65 0.69
CA VAL A 240 8.40 -22.39 0.69
C VAL A 240 9.51 -21.48 1.18
N THR A 241 10.13 -21.86 2.29
CA THR A 241 11.31 -21.17 2.84
C THR A 241 12.56 -21.98 2.51
N TYR A 242 13.58 -21.37 1.94
CA TYR A 242 14.82 -22.02 1.53
C TYR A 242 16.02 -21.09 1.75
N LYS A 243 17.23 -21.62 1.77
CA LYS A 243 18.45 -20.83 2.03
C LYS A 243 19.66 -21.40 1.34
N SER A 244 20.72 -20.59 1.24
CA SER A 244 21.99 -21.05 0.70
C SER A 244 22.70 -22.02 1.66
N ILE A 245 23.24 -23.10 1.10
CA ILE A 245 24.08 -24.07 1.79
C ILE A 245 25.53 -23.61 1.61
N CYS A 246 26.15 -23.07 2.67
CA CYS A 246 27.55 -22.66 2.62
C CYS A 246 28.49 -23.87 2.38
N PRO A 247 29.39 -23.88 1.38
CA PRO A 247 30.32 -24.99 1.11
C PRO A 247 31.47 -25.16 2.12
N ARG A 248 31.40 -24.53 3.30
CA ARG A 248 32.53 -24.42 4.23
C ARG A 248 32.90 -25.71 4.96
N ALA A 249 32.18 -26.82 4.72
CA ALA A 249 32.47 -28.13 5.30
C ALA A 249 33.38 -29.03 4.44
N LEU A 250 33.79 -28.63 3.22
CA LEU A 250 34.52 -29.53 2.29
C LEU A 250 35.90 -29.05 1.81
N LEU A 251 36.47 -27.98 2.37
CA LEU A 251 37.83 -27.53 2.02
C LEU A 251 38.76 -27.56 3.23
N SER A 252 39.15 -28.76 3.65
CA SER A 252 40.39 -28.98 4.41
C SER A 252 41.42 -29.73 3.55
N VAL A 253 41.86 -29.09 2.46
CA VAL A 253 43.09 -29.54 1.78
C VAL A 253 44.26 -28.95 2.56
N ARG A 254 44.98 -29.84 3.27
CA ARG A 254 46.20 -29.51 4.02
C ARG A 254 47.32 -29.14 3.04
N VAL A 255 47.80 -27.91 3.11
CA VAL A 255 49.15 -27.55 2.64
C VAL A 255 50.10 -27.67 3.84
N PRO A 256 51.18 -28.46 3.76
CA PRO A 256 52.04 -28.71 4.93
C PRO A 256 53.03 -27.55 5.13
N CYS A 257 52.88 -26.81 6.22
CA CYS A 257 53.94 -25.94 6.73
C CYS A 257 54.79 -26.66 7.78
N ARG A 258 56.11 -26.50 7.63
CA ARG A 258 57.19 -27.16 8.36
C ARG A 258 57.15 -26.93 9.87
N LYS A 259 57.54 -27.99 10.57
CA LYS A 259 57.77 -28.13 12.02
C LYS A 259 58.77 -27.10 12.58
N LYS A 260 58.51 -26.65 13.81
CA LYS A 260 59.45 -26.56 14.97
C LYS A 260 58.61 -26.32 16.24
N THR A 261 58.36 -27.36 17.05
CA THR A 261 59.02 -27.77 18.31
C THR A 261 58.15 -27.46 19.55
N ASN A 262 57.84 -28.55 20.25
CA ASN A 262 57.10 -28.80 21.51
C ASN A 262 57.73 -28.16 22.79
N PRO A 263 57.20 -28.35 24.04
CA PRO A 263 55.83 -28.70 24.50
C PRO A 263 55.39 -28.05 25.86
N LYS A 264 54.17 -28.43 26.31
CA LYS A 264 53.60 -28.47 27.69
C LYS A 264 52.94 -27.21 28.29
N SER A 265 51.62 -27.24 28.46
CA SER A 265 50.98 -27.64 29.74
C SER A 265 49.46 -27.63 29.60
N ALA A 266 48.80 -28.59 30.24
CA ALA A 266 47.35 -28.70 30.35
C ALA A 266 46.87 -27.95 31.60
N VAL A 267 45.92 -27.02 31.45
CA VAL A 267 45.11 -26.50 32.57
C VAL A 267 43.69 -26.19 32.06
N THR A 268 42.72 -26.62 32.85
CA THR A 268 41.25 -26.55 32.79
C THR A 268 40.61 -25.23 32.31
N PRO A 269 39.37 -25.25 31.77
CA PRO A 269 38.67 -24.03 31.37
C PRO A 269 38.28 -23.19 32.60
N ARG A 270 38.84 -21.98 32.71
CA ARG A 270 38.31 -20.92 33.56
C ARG A 270 37.08 -20.30 32.89
N THR A 271 36.00 -20.25 33.65
CA THR A 271 34.87 -19.35 33.43
C THR A 271 35.37 -17.90 33.33
N THR A 272 35.10 -17.26 32.19
CA THR A 272 35.19 -15.80 32.07
C THR A 272 33.80 -15.20 32.28
N PRO A 273 33.69 -14.11 33.06
CA PRO A 273 32.41 -13.47 33.32
C PRO A 273 31.87 -12.83 32.03
N ARG A 274 30.56 -13.00 31.79
CA ARG A 274 29.82 -12.23 30.79
C ARG A 274 30.09 -10.75 31.04
N THR A 275 30.69 -10.08 30.06
CA THR A 275 30.57 -8.63 29.93
C THR A 275 29.08 -8.29 29.83
N PRO A 276 28.57 -7.29 30.57
CA PRO A 276 27.20 -6.88 30.40
C PRO A 276 27.06 -6.35 28.97
N VAL A 277 26.17 -6.97 28.21
CA VAL A 277 25.67 -6.40 26.96
C VAL A 277 25.10 -5.04 27.35
N GLN A 278 25.77 -3.96 26.94
CA GLN A 278 25.18 -2.63 26.98
C GLN A 278 23.89 -2.71 26.17
N ARG A 279 22.76 -2.70 26.87
CA ARG A 279 21.46 -2.41 26.27
C ARG A 279 21.56 -1.01 25.71
N PHE A 280 21.68 -0.88 24.39
CA PHE A 280 21.36 0.38 23.75
C PHE A 280 19.85 0.59 23.93
N ALA A 281 19.50 1.63 24.69
CA ALA A 281 18.14 2.14 24.73
C ALA A 281 17.73 2.56 23.31
N PRO A 282 16.43 2.54 22.96
CA PRO A 282 15.96 3.14 21.71
C PRO A 282 16.47 4.58 21.68
N THR A 283 17.38 4.88 20.76
CA THR A 283 17.78 6.25 20.51
C THR A 283 16.66 6.86 19.70
N ASP A 284 15.83 7.69 20.36
CA ASP A 284 14.97 8.64 19.68
C ASP A 284 15.82 9.40 18.67
N VAL A 285 15.59 9.16 17.37
CA VAL A 285 16.24 9.95 16.32
C VAL A 285 15.53 11.30 16.30
N LYS A 286 16.06 12.23 17.10
CA LYS A 286 15.58 13.61 17.17
C LYS A 286 16.24 14.39 16.03
N VAL A 287 15.56 14.51 14.90
CA VAL A 287 15.98 15.44 13.85
C VAL A 287 15.42 16.82 14.19
N SER A 288 16.26 17.71 14.71
CA SER A 288 15.89 19.11 14.95
C SER A 288 16.07 19.92 13.67
N HIS A 289 14.99 20.49 13.16
CA HIS A 289 15.02 21.44 12.06
C HIS A 289 14.74 22.86 12.57
N HIS A 290 15.40 23.86 11.98
CA HIS A 290 15.22 25.29 12.28
C HIS A 290 14.17 25.96 11.37
N GLU A 291 13.51 25.17 10.51
CA GLU A 291 12.59 25.65 9.48
C GLU A 291 11.28 24.88 9.53
N GLN A 292 10.23 25.49 8.98
CA GLN A 292 8.90 24.90 8.89
C GLN A 292 8.91 23.60 8.08
N ILE A 293 8.32 22.55 8.63
CA ILE A 293 8.08 21.28 7.93
C ILE A 293 6.80 21.45 7.10
N LEU A 294 6.86 21.06 5.83
CA LEU A 294 5.76 21.25 4.89
C LEU A 294 5.08 19.94 4.51
N ALA A 295 5.87 18.87 4.40
CA ALA A 295 5.34 17.54 4.18
C ALA A 295 6.26 16.49 4.79
N VAL A 296 5.66 15.41 5.25
CA VAL A 296 6.35 14.24 5.78
C VAL A 296 5.78 13.01 5.08
N THR A 297 6.64 12.11 4.64
CA THR A 297 6.23 10.78 4.20
C THR A 297 7.25 9.74 4.62
N TRP A 298 6.86 8.49 4.52
CA TRP A 298 7.79 7.37 4.50
C TRP A 298 7.94 6.88 3.06
N VAL A 299 9.18 6.64 2.61
CA VAL A 299 9.51 5.95 1.35
C VAL A 299 10.46 4.82 1.70
N ASP A 300 10.10 3.57 1.39
CA ASP A 300 10.95 2.39 1.64
C ASP A 300 11.61 2.38 3.03
N ASP A 301 10.79 2.47 4.09
CA ASP A 301 11.19 2.53 5.51
C ASP A 301 12.09 3.71 5.92
N SER A 302 12.25 4.69 5.02
CA SER A 302 13.03 5.92 5.25
C SER A 302 12.08 7.09 5.48
N LEU A 303 12.38 7.90 6.50
CA LEU A 303 11.62 9.11 6.78
C LEU A 303 12.07 10.21 5.83
N CYS A 304 11.14 10.67 5.00
CA CYS A 304 11.37 11.73 4.04
C CYS A 304 10.64 13.00 4.51
N LEU A 305 11.41 14.08 4.66
CA LEU A 305 10.93 15.37 5.18
C LEU A 305 11.12 16.45 4.12
N ALA A 306 10.07 17.17 3.79
CA ALA A 306 10.14 18.40 3.02
C ALA A 306 9.99 19.60 3.95
N THR A 307 10.95 20.52 3.91
CA THR A 307 10.96 21.77 4.68
C THR A 307 10.88 22.98 3.76
N ALA A 308 10.74 24.17 4.34
CA ALA A 308 10.64 25.42 3.60
C ALA A 308 11.82 25.70 2.66
N SER A 309 13.07 25.34 2.99
CA SER A 309 14.21 25.58 2.09
C SER A 309 14.83 24.32 1.49
N ALA A 310 14.57 23.14 2.05
CA ALA A 310 15.23 21.91 1.64
C ALA A 310 14.36 20.66 1.78
N VAL A 311 14.70 19.63 1.02
CA VAL A 311 14.15 18.27 1.18
C VAL A 311 15.23 17.40 1.82
N HIS A 312 14.90 16.76 2.92
CA HIS A 312 15.77 15.85 3.66
C HIS A 312 15.25 14.42 3.51
N LEU A 313 16.09 13.53 3.00
CA LEU A 313 15.82 12.10 2.93
C LEU A 313 16.72 11.43 3.98
N ASP A 314 16.16 10.89 5.06
CA ASP A 314 16.92 10.15 6.07
C ASP A 314 16.54 8.67 6.02
N CYS A 315 17.48 7.85 5.54
CA CYS A 315 17.29 6.40 5.51
C CYS A 315 17.90 5.68 6.71
N GLN A 316 19.02 6.13 7.31
CA GLN A 316 19.68 5.43 8.45
C GLN A 316 20.63 6.35 9.24
N GLY A 317 20.31 7.64 9.40
CA GLY A 317 21.14 8.63 10.09
C GLY A 317 22.12 9.39 9.18
N ASN A 318 21.90 9.38 7.86
CA ASN A 318 22.63 10.21 6.91
C ASN A 318 21.63 11.03 6.10
N ALA A 319 21.44 12.29 6.49
CA ALA A 319 20.54 13.20 5.80
C ALA A 319 21.07 13.53 4.39
N VAL A 320 20.37 13.10 3.35
CA VAL A 320 20.55 13.65 2.00
C VAL A 320 19.74 14.93 1.92
N ARG A 321 20.41 16.08 1.91
CA ARG A 321 19.80 17.41 1.79
C ARG A 321 19.78 17.82 0.31
N VAL A 322 18.59 18.11 -0.20
CA VAL A 322 18.39 18.72 -1.52
C VAL A 322 17.89 20.15 -1.30
N ASP A 323 18.72 21.13 -1.64
CA ASP A 323 18.36 22.54 -1.52
C ASP A 323 17.37 22.94 -2.62
N LEU A 324 16.30 23.62 -2.20
CA LEU A 324 15.31 24.15 -3.12
C LEU A 324 15.76 25.51 -3.65
N PRO A 325 15.56 25.81 -4.95
CA PRO A 325 16.01 27.08 -5.52
C PRO A 325 15.23 28.30 -5.01
N ASN A 326 14.05 28.08 -4.41
CA ASN A 326 13.22 29.11 -3.76
C ASN A 326 12.49 28.46 -2.58
N PRO A 327 12.08 29.27 -1.57
CA PRO A 327 11.33 28.76 -0.43
C PRO A 327 10.02 28.08 -0.87
N ALA A 328 9.82 26.87 -0.40
CA ALA A 328 8.58 26.13 -0.50
C ALA A 328 7.50 26.74 0.40
N GLN A 329 6.26 26.63 -0.05
CA GLN A 329 5.06 27.03 0.65
C GLN A 329 4.19 25.81 1.00
N ASN A 330 4.20 24.79 0.14
CA ASN A 330 3.44 23.56 0.34
C ASN A 330 4.16 22.42 -0.37
N ALA A 331 3.99 21.20 0.10
CA ALA A 331 4.58 20.01 -0.49
C ALA A 331 3.65 18.80 -0.33
N ALA A 332 3.73 17.84 -1.23
CA ALA A 332 2.97 16.60 -1.15
C ALA A 332 3.72 15.46 -1.84
N TRP A 333 3.75 14.30 -1.19
CA TRP A 333 4.34 13.08 -1.72
C TRP A 333 3.30 12.25 -2.46
N SER A 334 3.69 11.65 -3.59
CA SER A 334 2.91 10.60 -4.27
C SER A 334 3.21 9.24 -3.64
N ALA A 335 2.34 8.27 -3.89
CA ALA A 335 2.58 6.88 -3.49
C ALA A 335 3.81 6.25 -4.17
N ALA A 336 4.24 6.82 -5.31
CA ALA A 336 5.46 6.44 -6.04
C ALA A 336 6.76 6.99 -5.44
N GLY A 337 6.68 7.78 -4.36
CA GLY A 337 7.83 8.50 -3.81
C GLY A 337 8.21 9.77 -4.60
N LEU A 338 7.33 10.31 -5.45
CA LEU A 338 7.56 11.61 -6.10
C LEU A 338 7.11 12.75 -5.18
N LEU A 339 7.95 13.77 -5.01
CA LEU A 339 7.62 14.95 -4.24
C LEU A 339 7.22 16.10 -5.14
N ALA A 340 5.98 16.58 -4.98
CA ALA A 340 5.54 17.87 -5.51
C ALA A 340 5.86 18.97 -4.50
N VAL A 341 6.54 20.03 -4.93
CA VAL A 341 6.85 21.20 -4.10
C VAL A 341 6.32 22.47 -4.76
N VAL A 342 5.49 23.21 -4.05
CA VAL A 342 5.04 24.54 -4.45
C VAL A 342 5.95 25.57 -3.82
N GLN A 343 6.49 26.44 -4.65
CA GLN A 343 7.35 27.55 -4.23
C GLN A 343 6.58 28.87 -4.14
N LYS A 344 7.05 29.79 -3.31
CA LYS A 344 6.44 31.12 -3.12
C LYS A 344 6.31 31.94 -4.41
N ASN A 345 7.14 31.66 -5.42
CA ASN A 345 7.11 32.30 -6.74
C ASN A 345 6.09 31.66 -7.72
N ARG A 346 5.09 30.91 -7.23
CA ARG A 346 4.05 30.21 -8.01
C ARG A 346 4.59 29.08 -8.89
N ARG A 347 5.82 28.61 -8.66
CA ARG A 347 6.34 27.43 -9.35
C ARG A 347 5.95 26.16 -8.63
N LEU A 348 5.58 25.16 -9.42
CA LEU A 348 5.41 23.78 -8.98
C LEU A 348 6.60 22.98 -9.48
N LEU A 349 7.33 22.36 -8.58
CA LEU A 349 8.48 21.51 -8.83
C LEU A 349 8.13 20.05 -8.57
N LEU A 350 8.76 19.16 -9.33
CA LEU A 350 8.79 17.74 -9.03
C LEU A 350 10.22 17.33 -8.66
N VAL A 351 10.35 16.69 -7.50
CA VAL A 351 11.60 16.18 -6.93
C VAL A 351 11.48 14.66 -6.82
N ASN A 352 12.53 13.94 -7.21
CA ASN A 352 12.63 12.48 -7.12
C ASN A 352 13.86 12.09 -6.29
N ASP A 353 13.90 10.87 -5.79
CA ASP A 353 14.89 10.44 -4.80
C ASP A 353 16.36 10.68 -5.19
N ALA A 354 16.98 11.49 -4.32
CA ALA A 354 18.36 11.48 -3.84
C ALA A 354 19.57 11.77 -4.75
N LYS A 355 19.46 12.06 -6.06
CA LYS A 355 20.69 12.39 -6.84
C LYS A 355 20.63 13.55 -7.83
N ASP A 356 19.45 13.95 -8.31
CA ASP A 356 19.35 15.01 -9.33
C ASP A 356 18.42 16.15 -8.91
N MET A 357 18.86 17.38 -9.21
CA MET A 357 18.13 18.66 -9.08
C MET A 357 16.71 18.59 -9.70
N PRO A 358 15.76 19.50 -9.33
CA PRO A 358 14.37 19.45 -9.78
C PRO A 358 14.27 19.16 -11.28
N LYS A 359 13.64 18.03 -11.62
CA LYS A 359 13.62 17.50 -12.99
C LYS A 359 12.81 18.37 -13.94
N VAL A 360 11.67 18.88 -13.46
CA VAL A 360 10.72 19.65 -14.26
C VAL A 360 10.00 20.67 -13.36
N SER A 361 9.77 21.87 -13.88
CA SER A 361 8.99 22.92 -13.22
C SER A 361 7.91 23.46 -14.14
N THR A 362 6.75 23.81 -13.59
CA THR A 362 5.72 24.60 -14.28
C THR A 362 5.35 25.83 -13.45
N GLU A 363 4.98 26.93 -14.10
CA GLU A 363 4.56 28.16 -13.44
C GLU A 363 3.03 28.28 -13.45
N HIS A 364 2.46 28.58 -12.28
CA HIS A 364 1.04 28.85 -12.16
C HIS A 364 0.73 30.35 -12.24
N PRO A 365 -0.41 30.73 -12.86
CA PRO A 365 -0.82 32.14 -12.93
C PRO A 365 -1.05 32.78 -11.56
N ALA A 366 -1.43 32.00 -10.56
CA ALA A 366 -1.70 32.44 -9.20
C ALA A 366 -1.10 31.48 -8.16
N LEU A 367 -1.14 31.88 -6.89
CA LEU A 367 -0.63 31.09 -5.77
C LEU A 367 -1.40 29.77 -5.65
N ILE A 368 -0.66 28.66 -5.60
CA ILE A 368 -1.22 27.35 -5.29
C ILE A 368 -1.41 27.26 -3.79
N GLN A 369 -2.64 26.97 -3.34
CA GLN A 369 -3.01 26.86 -1.93
C GLN A 369 -3.01 25.40 -1.47
N SER A 370 -3.42 24.48 -2.35
CA SER A 370 -3.57 23.06 -2.02
C SER A 370 -2.98 22.16 -3.10
N LEU A 371 -2.43 21.03 -2.66
CA LEU A 371 -1.89 19.95 -3.49
C LEU A 371 -2.48 18.64 -3.00
N CYS A 372 -2.83 17.73 -3.91
CA CYS A 372 -3.12 16.35 -3.54
C CYS A 372 -2.81 15.40 -4.70
N TRP A 373 -2.25 14.24 -4.36
CA TRP A 373 -1.99 13.17 -5.31
C TRP A 373 -3.17 12.19 -5.35
N CYS A 374 -3.34 11.54 -6.49
CA CYS A 374 -4.17 10.35 -6.66
C CYS A 374 -3.33 9.25 -7.31
N GLY A 375 -3.18 8.13 -6.62
CA GLY A 375 -2.28 7.06 -7.03
C GLY A 375 -0.84 7.52 -7.17
N GLU A 376 -0.19 7.03 -8.23
CA GLU A 376 1.25 7.21 -8.46
C GLU A 376 1.58 8.48 -9.26
N ASP A 377 0.66 8.93 -10.11
CA ASP A 377 0.97 9.85 -11.22
C ASP A 377 0.00 11.02 -11.41
N GLN A 378 -1.18 11.05 -10.77
CA GLN A 378 -2.12 12.17 -10.91
C GLN A 378 -1.88 13.19 -9.80
N LEU A 379 -1.57 14.43 -10.16
CA LEU A 379 -1.41 15.54 -9.21
C LEU A 379 -2.48 16.61 -9.46
N ALA A 380 -3.31 16.88 -8.46
CA ALA A 380 -4.20 18.04 -8.45
C ALA A 380 -3.56 19.23 -7.74
N THR A 381 -3.80 20.41 -8.29
CA THR A 381 -3.38 21.70 -7.73
C THR A 381 -4.59 22.63 -7.64
N GLY A 382 -4.79 23.22 -6.46
CA GLY A 382 -5.86 24.17 -6.18
C GLY A 382 -5.25 25.55 -6.00
N SER A 383 -5.71 26.53 -6.76
CA SER A 383 -5.07 27.85 -6.82
C SER A 383 -6.02 28.99 -6.41
N LYS A 384 -5.42 30.11 -6.00
CA LYS A 384 -6.13 31.34 -5.63
C LYS A 384 -6.90 31.97 -6.79
N ASP A 385 -6.58 31.61 -8.05
CA ASP A 385 -7.38 31.96 -9.23
C ASP A 385 -8.72 31.18 -9.33
N GLY A 386 -9.01 30.32 -8.35
CA GLY A 386 -10.21 29.48 -8.33
C GLY A 386 -10.13 28.29 -9.28
N LYS A 387 -9.00 28.07 -9.96
CA LYS A 387 -8.85 26.92 -10.86
C LYS A 387 -8.21 25.75 -10.13
N VAL A 388 -8.81 24.58 -10.32
CA VAL A 388 -8.21 23.28 -10.06
C VAL A 388 -7.56 22.80 -11.35
N ARG A 389 -6.29 22.41 -11.30
CA ARG A 389 -5.58 21.82 -12.45
C ARG A 389 -5.05 20.46 -12.06
N VAL A 390 -5.34 19.46 -12.89
CA VAL A 390 -4.84 18.09 -12.74
C VAL A 390 -3.80 17.83 -13.80
N PHE A 391 -2.68 17.27 -13.36
CA PHE A 391 -1.55 16.88 -14.19
C PHE A 391 -1.36 15.38 -14.10
N THR A 392 -1.10 14.74 -15.25
CA THR A 392 -0.50 13.41 -15.28
C THR A 392 1.02 13.57 -15.24
N VAL A 393 1.67 12.88 -14.31
CA VAL A 393 3.09 13.04 -13.99
C VAL A 393 3.83 11.72 -14.21
N ASP A 394 4.69 11.67 -15.23
CA ASP A 394 5.57 10.52 -15.49
C ASP A 394 7.07 10.90 -15.36
N GLY A 395 7.38 11.69 -14.34
CA GLY A 395 8.68 12.36 -14.20
C GLY A 395 8.77 13.68 -14.98
N SER A 396 7.68 14.06 -15.67
CA SER A 396 7.46 15.38 -16.27
C SER A 396 5.97 15.76 -16.18
N PHE A 397 5.64 17.04 -16.32
CA PHE A 397 4.24 17.45 -16.50
C PHE A 397 3.83 17.16 -17.94
N LYS A 398 2.95 16.17 -18.17
CA LYS A 398 2.37 15.93 -19.49
C LYS A 398 1.36 17.02 -19.86
N ASP A 399 1.20 17.25 -21.17
CA ASP A 399 0.23 18.18 -21.79
C ASP A 399 -1.26 17.85 -21.53
N SER A 400 -1.57 16.79 -20.77
CA SER A 400 -2.93 16.42 -20.38
C SER A 400 -3.43 17.24 -19.18
N GLN A 401 -3.41 18.57 -19.31
CA GLN A 401 -3.98 19.45 -18.29
C GLN A 401 -5.51 19.42 -18.37
N ARG A 402 -6.13 18.85 -17.35
CA ARG A 402 -7.57 18.99 -17.12
C ARG A 402 -7.76 20.10 -16.09
N SER A 403 -8.73 20.98 -16.33
CA SER A 403 -9.01 22.09 -15.42
C SER A 403 -10.48 22.19 -15.07
N TYR A 404 -10.76 22.48 -13.81
CA TYR A 404 -12.08 22.86 -13.31
C TYR A 404 -12.01 24.27 -12.74
N ALA A 405 -13.04 25.08 -12.99
CA ALA A 405 -13.14 26.43 -12.46
C ALA A 405 -14.14 26.45 -11.29
N HIS A 406 -13.62 26.65 -10.08
CA HIS A 406 -14.40 26.95 -8.89
C HIS A 406 -14.77 28.44 -8.88
N SER A 407 -15.89 28.79 -8.25
CA SER A 407 -16.38 30.17 -8.16
C SER A 407 -15.53 31.11 -7.30
N SER A 408 -14.52 30.61 -6.60
CA SER A 408 -13.73 31.35 -5.62
C SER A 408 -12.38 30.66 -5.39
N PRO A 409 -11.41 31.33 -4.74
CA PRO A 409 -10.13 30.72 -4.38
C PRO A 409 -10.32 29.33 -3.75
N VAL A 410 -9.63 28.34 -4.32
CA VAL A 410 -9.58 26.98 -3.79
C VAL A 410 -8.65 27.00 -2.59
N LEU A 411 -9.17 26.64 -1.42
CA LEU A 411 -8.41 26.68 -0.16
C LEU A 411 -7.90 25.30 0.23
N SER A 412 -8.67 24.25 -0.05
CA SER A 412 -8.29 22.87 0.28
C SER A 412 -8.85 21.89 -0.74
N MET A 413 -8.15 20.77 -0.91
CA MET A 413 -8.57 19.67 -1.76
C MET A 413 -8.17 18.35 -1.11
N ALA A 414 -8.97 17.32 -1.36
CA ALA A 414 -8.65 15.95 -0.97
C ALA A 414 -9.12 14.99 -2.07
N TRP A 415 -8.24 14.08 -2.49
CA TRP A 415 -8.55 13.10 -3.53
C TRP A 415 -8.59 11.70 -2.91
N CYS A 416 -9.66 10.96 -3.19
CA CYS A 416 -9.76 9.54 -2.88
C CYS A 416 -10.40 8.79 -4.04
N GLN A 417 -9.75 7.71 -4.49
CA GLN A 417 -10.20 6.89 -5.62
C GLN A 417 -10.54 7.78 -6.84
N ASP A 418 -11.77 7.71 -7.34
CA ASP A 418 -12.24 8.49 -8.50
C ASP A 418 -12.88 9.83 -8.14
N VAL A 419 -12.83 10.26 -6.87
CA VAL A 419 -13.50 11.48 -6.41
C VAL A 419 -12.51 12.51 -5.86
N LEU A 420 -12.53 13.69 -6.46
CA LEU A 420 -11.80 14.86 -5.98
C LEU A 420 -12.76 15.81 -5.24
N ALA A 421 -12.52 15.98 -3.94
CA ALA A 421 -13.20 16.98 -3.12
C ALA A 421 -12.45 18.31 -3.20
N VAL A 422 -13.18 19.39 -3.49
CA VAL A 422 -12.63 20.75 -3.64
C VAL A 422 -13.40 21.70 -2.75
N GLY A 423 -12.70 22.41 -1.88
CA GLY A 423 -13.26 23.38 -0.94
C GLY A 423 -12.77 24.79 -1.23
N GLY A 424 -13.70 25.73 -1.34
CA GLY A 424 -13.44 27.12 -1.64
C GLY A 424 -13.70 28.09 -0.48
N SER A 425 -13.26 29.34 -0.69
CA SER A 425 -13.61 30.50 0.16
C SER A 425 -15.05 31.00 -0.05
N ASP A 426 -15.80 30.44 -0.98
CA ASP A 426 -17.25 30.64 -1.08
C ASP A 426 -18.04 29.71 -0.15
N GLY A 427 -17.36 28.82 0.57
CA GLY A 427 -17.96 27.84 1.46
C GLY A 427 -18.65 26.68 0.75
N LYS A 428 -18.38 26.51 -0.55
CA LYS A 428 -18.88 25.38 -1.32
C LYS A 428 -17.86 24.25 -1.35
N LEU A 429 -18.38 23.05 -1.15
CA LEU A 429 -17.68 21.79 -1.39
C LEU A 429 -18.16 21.20 -2.70
N CYS A 430 -17.28 21.14 -3.69
CA CYS A 430 -17.54 20.47 -4.96
C CYS A 430 -16.89 19.08 -4.95
N LEU A 431 -17.70 18.05 -5.18
CA LEU A 431 -17.24 16.68 -5.45
C LEU A 431 -17.19 16.50 -6.97
N LEU A 432 -16.00 16.23 -7.48
CA LEU A 432 -15.73 16.07 -8.89
C LEU A 432 -15.34 14.62 -9.16
N SER A 433 -15.76 14.06 -10.30
CA SER A 433 -15.21 12.80 -10.79
C SER A 433 -13.74 12.94 -11.16
N SER A 434 -13.06 11.83 -11.44
CA SER A 434 -11.69 11.81 -11.94
C SER A 434 -11.53 12.55 -13.27
N SER A 435 -12.62 12.78 -14.03
CA SER A 435 -12.65 13.61 -15.24
C SER A 435 -12.96 15.10 -15.00
N LEU A 436 -12.98 15.51 -13.73
CA LEU A 436 -13.32 16.87 -13.26
C LEU A 436 -14.76 17.30 -13.54
N THR A 437 -15.66 16.35 -13.75
CA THR A 437 -17.10 16.65 -13.87
C THR A 437 -17.70 16.81 -12.48
N PRO A 438 -18.42 17.91 -12.19
CA PRO A 438 -19.06 18.09 -10.90
C PRO A 438 -20.21 17.09 -10.74
N GLU A 439 -20.10 16.23 -9.73
CA GLU A 439 -21.13 15.24 -9.37
C GLU A 439 -22.05 15.76 -8.28
N ARG A 440 -21.51 16.56 -7.35
CA ARG A 440 -22.28 17.16 -6.26
C ARG A 440 -21.63 18.45 -5.78
N THR A 441 -22.46 19.40 -5.36
CA THR A 441 -22.02 20.61 -4.66
C THR A 441 -22.82 20.75 -3.37
N LEU A 442 -22.13 20.97 -2.26
CA LEU A 442 -22.71 21.25 -0.95
C LEU A 442 -22.31 22.65 -0.50
N ASP A 443 -23.21 23.36 0.16
CA ASP A 443 -22.98 24.72 0.63
C ASP A 443 -23.00 24.75 2.16
N PHE A 444 -21.89 25.18 2.75
CA PHE A 444 -21.70 25.28 4.19
C PHE A 444 -21.74 26.75 4.68
N GLY A 445 -21.83 27.72 3.76
CA GLY A 445 -21.94 29.15 4.06
C GLY A 445 -20.68 29.82 4.66
N ASN A 446 -19.62 29.06 4.93
CA ASN A 446 -18.35 29.54 5.48
C ASN A 446 -17.16 28.88 4.78
N TRP A 447 -16.00 29.53 4.78
CA TRP A 447 -14.84 29.07 4.03
C TRP A 447 -14.44 27.65 4.44
N LEU A 448 -14.24 26.78 3.45
CA LEU A 448 -13.74 25.43 3.68
C LEU A 448 -12.22 25.45 3.70
N THR A 449 -11.66 25.41 4.89
CA THR A 449 -10.23 25.61 5.14
C THR A 449 -9.42 24.34 5.03
N SER A 450 -10.05 23.18 5.20
CA SER A 450 -9.40 21.88 5.23
C SER A 450 -10.35 20.76 4.79
N LEU A 451 -9.84 19.78 4.05
CA LEU A 451 -10.56 18.60 3.58
C LEU A 451 -9.71 17.36 3.78
N ALA A 452 -10.32 16.25 4.19
CA ALA A 452 -9.63 14.96 4.30
C ALA A 452 -10.61 13.79 4.08
N TRP A 453 -10.20 12.82 3.25
CA TRP A 453 -10.92 11.56 3.08
C TRP A 453 -10.49 10.54 4.13
N SER A 454 -11.41 9.65 4.52
CA SER A 454 -11.05 8.43 5.24
C SER A 454 -10.30 7.47 4.31
N ALA A 455 -9.41 6.66 4.87
CA ALA A 455 -8.60 5.71 4.10
C ALA A 455 -9.42 4.73 3.24
N ASN A 456 -10.63 4.38 3.69
CA ASN A 456 -11.55 3.52 2.96
C ASN A 456 -12.45 4.26 1.95
N GLY A 457 -12.33 5.58 1.81
CA GLY A 457 -13.12 6.42 0.89
C GLY A 457 -14.58 6.60 1.26
N GLU A 458 -15.05 6.06 2.39
CA GLU A 458 -16.47 6.14 2.76
C GLU A 458 -16.87 7.49 3.38
N ARG A 459 -15.92 8.22 3.97
CA ARG A 459 -16.17 9.46 4.72
C ARG A 459 -15.26 10.60 4.26
N LEU A 460 -15.81 11.81 4.25
CA LEU A 460 -15.09 13.05 3.98
C LEU A 460 -15.30 14.00 5.16
N ALA A 461 -14.20 14.52 5.70
CA ALA A 461 -14.22 15.58 6.71
C ALA A 461 -13.98 16.92 6.02
N ALA A 462 -14.82 17.91 6.31
CA ALA A 462 -14.72 19.28 5.82
C ALA A 462 -14.67 20.26 6.98
N GLY A 463 -13.55 20.97 7.11
CA GLY A 463 -13.29 21.93 8.16
C GLY A 463 -13.60 23.33 7.69
N CYS A 464 -14.30 24.08 8.53
CA CYS A 464 -14.82 25.40 8.22
C CYS A 464 -14.11 26.49 9.05
N ASP A 465 -14.16 27.70 8.53
CA ASP A 465 -13.70 28.91 9.23
C ASP A 465 -14.50 29.23 10.49
N ASP A 466 -15.76 28.78 10.56
CA ASP A 466 -16.63 28.94 11.73
C ASP A 466 -16.33 27.94 12.87
N GLY A 467 -15.28 27.14 12.73
CA GLY A 467 -14.87 26.14 13.70
C GLY A 467 -15.58 24.79 13.57
N LYS A 468 -16.54 24.62 12.64
CA LYS A 468 -17.19 23.33 12.43
C LYS A 468 -16.33 22.40 11.57
N VAL A 469 -16.38 21.12 11.87
CA VAL A 469 -15.90 20.02 11.05
C VAL A 469 -17.10 19.15 10.69
N HIS A 470 -17.50 19.18 9.43
CA HIS A 470 -18.60 18.37 8.91
C HIS A 470 -18.04 17.01 8.45
N ILE A 471 -18.61 15.93 8.97
CA ILE A 471 -18.30 14.56 8.56
C ILE A 471 -19.41 14.08 7.64
N LEU A 472 -19.03 13.81 6.40
CA LEU A 472 -19.95 13.46 5.32
C LEU A 472 -19.79 11.98 4.97
N ARG A 473 -20.92 11.30 4.74
CA ARG A 473 -20.98 9.97 4.13
C ARG A 473 -21.91 10.02 2.94
N SER A 474 -21.45 9.54 1.78
CA SER A 474 -22.21 9.58 0.52
C SER A 474 -22.80 10.98 0.20
N GLY A 475 -22.06 12.02 0.58
CA GLY A 475 -22.40 13.44 0.38
C GLY A 475 -23.58 13.96 1.22
N THR A 476 -23.88 13.31 2.35
CA THR A 476 -24.80 13.80 3.39
C THR A 476 -24.06 13.95 4.70
N GLU A 477 -24.38 14.96 5.49
CA GLU A 477 -23.77 15.16 6.80
C GLU A 477 -24.27 14.10 7.79
N GLU A 478 -23.31 13.34 8.33
CA GLU A 478 -23.57 12.31 9.34
C GLU A 478 -23.29 12.84 10.75
N ARG A 479 -22.29 13.72 10.90
CA ARG A 479 -21.87 14.28 12.18
C ARG A 479 -21.17 15.62 11.99
N ALA A 480 -21.30 16.51 12.99
CA ALA A 480 -20.46 17.69 13.12
C ALA A 480 -19.59 17.60 14.39
N VAL A 481 -18.34 18.07 14.29
CA VAL A 481 -17.46 18.34 15.44
C VAL A 481 -17.23 19.84 15.50
N VAL A 482 -17.34 20.44 16.69
CA VAL A 482 -17.28 21.90 16.84
C VAL A 482 -16.03 22.31 17.61
N HIS A 483 -15.23 23.18 17.01
CA HIS A 483 -14.18 23.94 17.66
C HIS A 483 -14.68 25.34 18.02
N GLU A 484 -14.01 25.99 18.97
CA GLU A 484 -14.31 27.37 19.36
C GLU A 484 -13.73 28.40 18.39
N ASP A 485 -12.90 27.96 17.45
CA ASP A 485 -12.18 28.80 16.52
C ASP A 485 -11.93 28.05 15.21
N ARG A 486 -11.48 28.78 14.18
CA ARG A 486 -11.26 28.29 12.82
C ARG A 486 -10.48 26.97 12.79
N VAL A 487 -11.03 25.98 12.07
CA VAL A 487 -10.31 24.74 11.78
C VAL A 487 -9.24 25.03 10.75
N CYS A 488 -8.01 24.56 11.00
CA CYS A 488 -6.86 24.81 10.14
C CYS A 488 -6.26 23.54 9.55
N SER A 489 -6.47 22.38 10.21
CA SER A 489 -5.94 21.11 9.74
C SER A 489 -6.89 19.97 10.06
N LEU A 490 -7.00 19.03 9.12
CA LEU A 490 -7.82 17.83 9.21
C LEU A 490 -7.07 16.63 8.67
N MET A 491 -7.22 15.48 9.34
CA MET A 491 -6.69 14.22 8.85
C MET A 491 -7.46 13.04 9.46
N PHE A 492 -7.81 12.06 8.63
CA PHE A 492 -8.27 10.76 9.12
C PHE A 492 -7.11 9.87 9.53
N HIS A 493 -7.34 8.99 10.49
CA HIS A 493 -6.39 7.92 10.79
C HIS A 493 -6.19 7.05 9.54
N PRO A 494 -4.95 6.75 9.14
CA PRO A 494 -4.65 6.09 7.87
C PRO A 494 -5.13 4.63 7.80
N GLU A 495 -5.33 3.97 8.94
CA GLU A 495 -5.85 2.59 8.99
C GLU A 495 -7.29 2.51 9.48
N LEU A 496 -7.66 3.39 10.41
CA LEU A 496 -8.92 3.34 11.13
C LEU A 496 -9.80 4.43 10.54
N GLY A 497 -10.37 4.18 9.37
CA GLY A 497 -11.15 5.15 8.58
C GLY A 497 -12.36 5.79 9.29
N HIS A 498 -12.53 5.55 10.59
CA HIS A 498 -13.51 6.17 11.46
C HIS A 498 -12.93 7.17 12.48
N ILE A 499 -11.62 7.31 12.63
CA ILE A 499 -11.00 8.28 13.55
C ILE A 499 -10.55 9.51 12.77
N VAL A 500 -10.91 10.71 13.23
CA VAL A 500 -10.49 11.99 12.64
C VAL A 500 -9.80 12.87 13.67
N ALA A 501 -8.66 13.45 13.27
CA ALA A 501 -7.96 14.50 14.00
C ALA A 501 -8.24 15.86 13.35
N SER A 502 -8.48 16.86 14.18
CA SER A 502 -8.79 18.23 13.76
C SER A 502 -8.08 19.23 14.66
N GLY A 503 -7.40 20.21 14.05
CA GLY A 503 -6.68 21.27 14.75
C GLY A 503 -7.28 22.64 14.44
N ALA A 504 -7.48 23.46 15.48
CA ALA A 504 -7.95 24.82 15.38
C ALA A 504 -6.83 25.85 15.55
N ILE A 505 -7.07 27.07 15.09
CA ILE A 505 -6.10 28.19 15.16
C ILE A 505 -5.73 28.57 16.59
N ASN A 506 -6.63 28.36 17.55
CA ASN A 506 -6.38 28.59 18.98
C ASN A 506 -5.53 27.49 19.66
N GLY A 507 -4.99 26.54 18.89
CA GLY A 507 -4.15 25.46 19.38
C GLY A 507 -4.90 24.26 19.96
N LYS A 508 -6.25 24.26 19.95
CA LYS A 508 -7.04 23.10 20.37
C LYS A 508 -7.02 22.02 19.29
N ILE A 509 -6.79 20.79 19.73
CA ILE A 509 -6.79 19.59 18.91
C ILE A 509 -7.91 18.69 19.41
N ARG A 510 -8.75 18.23 18.49
CA ARG A 510 -9.83 17.27 18.77
C ARG A 510 -9.64 16.01 17.95
N ILE A 511 -9.79 14.86 18.61
CA ILE A 511 -9.71 13.55 17.99
C ILE A 511 -11.01 12.81 18.30
N VAL A 512 -11.73 12.45 17.26
CA VAL A 512 -13.13 12.02 17.34
C VAL A 512 -13.37 10.75 16.57
N ASN A 513 -14.14 9.83 17.16
CA ASN A 513 -14.69 8.68 16.45
C ASN A 513 -15.96 9.08 15.68
N THR A 514 -15.91 8.95 14.36
CA THR A 514 -16.98 9.33 13.43
C THR A 514 -18.14 8.33 13.36
N MET A 515 -17.98 7.08 13.81
CA MET A 515 -19.03 6.03 13.79
C MET A 515 -20.06 6.15 14.94
N GLY A 516 -19.87 7.11 15.85
CA GLY A 516 -20.72 7.29 17.03
C GLY A 516 -20.03 6.87 18.32
N GLY A 517 -20.37 7.57 19.41
CA GLY A 517 -19.73 7.44 20.73
C GLY A 517 -19.24 8.79 21.30
N SER A 518 -19.27 8.91 22.62
CA SER A 518 -18.85 10.09 23.39
C SER A 518 -17.33 10.23 23.55
N ALA A 519 -16.56 9.34 22.93
CA ALA A 519 -15.11 9.35 23.01
C ALA A 519 -14.57 10.45 22.09
N GLU A 520 -14.34 11.62 22.69
CA GLU A 520 -13.58 12.72 22.12
C GLU A 520 -12.33 12.91 22.99
N CYS A 521 -11.16 12.95 22.37
CA CYS A 521 -9.95 13.40 23.06
C CYS A 521 -9.72 14.86 22.68
N ILE A 522 -9.51 15.71 23.67
CA ILE A 522 -9.25 17.13 23.50
C ILE A 522 -7.93 17.43 24.18
N ALA A 523 -6.94 17.89 23.41
CA ALA A 523 -5.76 18.49 24.02
C ALA A 523 -5.52 19.89 23.49
N ARG A 524 -4.72 20.64 24.26
CA ARG A 524 -4.53 22.08 24.08
C ARG A 524 -3.05 22.37 23.92
N GLY A 525 -2.69 23.00 22.80
CA GLY A 525 -1.44 23.72 22.65
C GLY A 525 -1.62 25.20 22.98
N GLU A 526 -0.53 25.89 23.35
CA GLU A 526 -0.51 27.35 23.52
C GLU A 526 -0.43 28.11 22.19
N GLU A 527 -0.26 27.40 21.06
CA GLU A 527 0.01 27.98 19.74
C GLU A 527 -0.84 27.36 18.63
N MET A 528 -0.95 28.09 17.52
CA MET A 528 -1.71 27.70 16.33
C MET A 528 -1.22 26.39 15.74
N VAL A 529 -2.16 25.49 15.40
CA VAL A 529 -1.88 24.26 14.65
C VAL A 529 -1.96 24.55 13.17
N THR A 530 -0.85 24.35 12.46
CA THR A 530 -0.75 24.64 11.01
C THR A 530 -0.77 23.39 10.14
N SER A 531 -0.36 22.24 10.68
CA SER A 531 -0.34 20.97 9.96
C SER A 531 -0.52 19.79 10.92
N ALA A 532 -1.06 18.70 10.38
CA ALA A 532 -1.34 17.45 11.06
C ALA A 532 -0.78 16.31 10.23
N THR A 533 -0.10 15.35 10.85
CA THR A 533 0.28 14.09 10.22
C THR A 533 0.16 12.93 11.19
N TRP A 534 -0.41 11.80 10.76
CA TRP A 534 -0.38 10.56 11.53
C TRP A 534 0.89 9.78 11.17
N ASN A 535 1.65 9.43 12.20
CA ASN A 535 2.71 8.45 12.10
C ASN A 535 2.18 7.11 12.59
N THR A 536 1.85 6.24 11.65
CA THR A 536 1.72 4.82 11.88
C THR A 536 3.07 4.20 11.52
N THR A 537 3.99 4.11 12.48
CA THR A 537 5.20 3.31 12.23
C THR A 537 4.74 1.87 12.05
N GLY A 538 4.91 1.33 10.85
CA GLY A 538 4.88 -0.11 10.64
C GLY A 538 5.88 -0.78 11.59
N ARG A 539 5.45 -1.88 12.19
CA ARG A 539 6.19 -2.81 13.07
C ARG A 539 7.72 -2.63 13.05
N ASN A 540 8.27 -2.22 14.18
CA ASN A 540 9.71 -2.23 14.43
C ASN A 540 10.23 -3.69 14.48
N SER A 541 10.89 -4.15 13.43
CA SER A 541 11.31 -5.55 13.22
C SER A 541 12.54 -6.01 14.02
N ARG A 542 13.10 -5.18 14.91
CA ARG A 542 14.34 -5.52 15.64
C ARG A 542 14.16 -6.18 17.00
N PHE A 543 12.96 -6.14 17.57
CA PHE A 543 12.66 -6.75 18.86
C PHE A 543 11.26 -7.34 18.73
N GLY A 544 11.08 -8.64 18.88
CA GLY A 544 9.77 -9.32 18.75
C GLY A 544 8.76 -8.91 19.83
N SER A 545 8.41 -7.62 19.87
CA SER A 545 7.35 -7.04 20.69
C SER A 545 6.45 -6.21 19.79
N GLU A 546 5.17 -6.56 19.74
CA GLU A 546 4.13 -5.71 19.18
C GLU A 546 3.96 -4.46 20.05
N CYS A 547 4.65 -3.39 19.66
CA CYS A 547 4.29 -2.05 20.07
C CYS A 547 4.08 -1.26 18.79
N SER A 548 2.84 -1.20 18.31
CA SER A 548 2.43 -0.14 17.39
C SER A 548 2.59 1.17 18.15
N GLN A 549 3.65 1.93 17.87
CA GLN A 549 3.72 3.32 18.28
C GLN A 549 2.97 4.13 17.25
N GLU A 550 1.66 4.25 17.45
CA GLU A 550 0.85 5.22 16.73
C GLU A 550 1.09 6.59 17.39
N SER A 551 1.64 7.52 16.62
CA SER A 551 1.85 8.89 17.09
C SER A 551 1.23 9.87 16.11
N LEU A 552 0.30 10.70 16.57
CA LEU A 552 -0.10 11.87 15.83
C LEU A 552 1.03 12.90 15.97
N THR A 553 1.43 13.61 14.92
CA THR A 553 2.33 14.77 15.01
C THR A 553 1.60 15.99 14.46
N MET A 554 1.43 17.02 15.29
CA MET A 554 0.76 18.28 14.91
C MET A 554 1.78 19.41 15.00
N GLU A 555 2.09 20.06 13.89
CA GLU A 555 3.05 21.16 13.85
C GLU A 555 2.39 22.47 14.27
N LYS A 556 3.10 23.24 15.10
CA LYS A 556 2.67 24.53 15.62
C LYS A 556 3.55 25.64 15.06
N GLN A 557 2.97 26.80 14.78
CA GLN A 557 3.73 27.97 14.34
C GLN A 557 3.73 29.06 15.43
N CYS A 558 4.92 29.42 15.92
CA CYS A 558 5.12 30.65 16.67
C CYS A 558 4.93 31.85 15.74
N VAL A 559 3.90 32.66 15.97
CA VAL A 559 3.79 33.97 15.32
C VAL A 559 4.65 34.94 16.11
N ALA A 560 5.80 35.33 15.57
CA ALA A 560 6.54 36.48 16.08
C ALA A 560 5.66 37.73 15.92
N GLY A 561 5.25 38.33 17.04
CA GLY A 561 4.64 39.65 17.06
C GLY A 561 5.55 40.66 16.38
N GLN A 562 4.94 41.60 15.65
CA GLN A 562 5.67 42.71 15.03
C GLN A 562 6.53 43.43 16.08
N GLY A 563 7.85 43.42 15.87
CA GLY A 563 8.80 44.24 16.58
C GLY A 563 9.36 43.62 17.86
N GLN A 564 10.44 42.85 17.73
CA GLN A 564 11.74 43.10 18.36
C GLN A 564 12.72 41.96 18.01
N SER A 565 14.00 42.24 18.22
CA SER A 565 15.23 41.67 17.67
C SER A 565 15.40 40.14 17.66
N GLU A 566 16.25 39.70 16.72
CA GLU A 566 16.94 38.42 16.65
C GLU A 566 17.49 37.97 18.02
N GLU A 567 16.81 37.05 18.71
CA GLU A 567 17.44 36.11 19.63
C GLU A 567 16.72 34.76 19.57
N ALA A 568 17.50 33.69 19.45
CA ALA A 568 17.06 32.33 19.21
C ALA A 568 16.22 31.77 20.36
N PHE A 569 15.01 31.28 20.05
CA PHE A 569 14.23 30.46 20.97
C PHE A 569 14.27 28.98 20.56
N THR A 570 15.18 28.26 21.20
CA THR A 570 15.28 26.80 21.24
C THR A 570 14.27 26.25 22.26
N GLY A 571 13.07 25.86 21.83
CA GLY A 571 12.09 25.33 22.80
C GLY A 571 10.92 24.49 22.27
N ALA A 572 10.52 24.61 21.01
CA ALA A 572 9.22 24.06 20.56
C ALA A 572 9.17 22.52 20.32
N SER A 573 10.32 21.82 20.24
CA SER A 573 10.35 20.39 19.89
C SER A 573 10.13 19.43 21.07
N SER A 574 10.45 19.82 22.32
CA SER A 574 10.33 18.94 23.49
C SER A 574 8.91 18.84 24.05
N VAL A 575 8.07 19.85 23.82
CA VAL A 575 6.68 19.90 24.32
C VAL A 575 5.74 19.08 23.41
N LEU A 576 6.04 18.97 22.11
CA LEU A 576 5.23 18.21 21.15
C LEU A 576 5.17 16.71 21.51
N LEU A 577 6.31 16.06 21.75
CA LEU A 577 6.36 14.61 22.01
C LEU A 577 5.65 14.22 23.32
N ALA A 578 5.70 15.09 24.34
CA ALA A 578 5.06 14.85 25.63
C ALA A 578 3.53 14.93 25.54
N VAL A 579 3.00 15.92 24.82
CA VAL A 579 1.56 16.06 24.59
C VAL A 579 1.02 14.90 23.75
N LEU A 580 1.78 14.42 22.77
CA LEU A 580 1.39 13.33 21.88
C LEU A 580 1.43 11.96 22.58
N ASN A 581 2.39 11.73 23.47
CA ASN A 581 2.43 10.54 24.31
C ASN A 581 1.31 10.51 25.36
N GLU A 582 0.98 11.65 25.97
CA GLU A 582 -0.19 11.77 26.85
C GLU A 582 -1.51 11.61 26.06
N MET A 583 -1.61 12.15 24.85
CA MET A 583 -2.78 11.94 23.97
C MET A 583 -2.97 10.47 23.58
N ALA A 584 -1.90 9.76 23.19
CA ALA A 584 -1.96 8.34 22.84
C ALA A 584 -2.39 7.49 24.04
N LYS A 585 -1.89 7.85 25.24
CA LYS A 585 -2.30 7.24 26.51
C LYS A 585 -3.75 7.55 26.87
N GLU A 586 -4.21 8.79 26.69
CA GLU A 586 -5.59 9.20 26.92
C GLU A 586 -6.57 8.54 25.93
N MET A 587 -6.16 8.36 24.67
CA MET A 587 -6.91 7.59 23.68
C MET A 587 -7.06 6.11 24.08
N LYS A 588 -6.00 5.52 24.62
CA LYS A 588 -6.03 4.16 25.19
C LYS A 588 -6.97 4.06 26.38
N GLU A 589 -6.91 5.01 27.31
CA GLU A 589 -7.77 5.04 28.51
C GLU A 589 -9.24 5.28 28.16
N ARG A 590 -9.53 6.07 27.12
CA ARG A 590 -10.90 6.34 26.63
C ARG A 590 -11.43 5.27 25.68
N GLY A 591 -10.68 4.20 25.42
CA GLY A 591 -11.10 3.08 24.58
C GLY A 591 -11.24 3.42 23.10
N LEU A 592 -10.55 4.46 22.62
CA LEU A 592 -10.52 4.86 21.21
C LEU A 592 -9.71 3.89 20.34
N TYR A 593 -8.86 3.05 20.95
CA TYR A 593 -8.14 1.94 20.31
C TYR A 593 -8.00 0.75 21.29
N ARG A 594 -8.18 -0.49 20.82
CA ARG A 594 -7.87 -1.71 21.57
C ARG A 594 -6.58 -2.31 21.03
N GLN A 595 -5.54 -2.37 21.86
CA GLN A 595 -4.40 -3.23 21.61
C GLN A 595 -4.90 -4.68 21.71
N THR A 596 -5.08 -5.36 20.58
CA THR A 596 -5.09 -6.81 20.56
C THR A 596 -3.67 -7.26 20.84
N THR A 597 -3.40 -7.66 22.09
CA THR A 597 -2.23 -8.49 22.40
C THR A 597 -2.42 -9.84 21.75
N VAL A 598 -1.53 -10.20 20.82
CA VAL A 598 -1.23 -11.59 20.45
C VAL A 598 0.28 -11.80 20.46
#